data_AF-A0A1M4MZ03-F1
#
_entry.id   AF-A0A1M4MZ03-F1
#
_cell.length_a   1.000
_cell.length_b   1.000
_cell.length_c   1.000
_cell.angle_alpha   90.00
_cell.angle_beta   90.00
_cell.angle_gamma   90.00
#
_symmetry.space_group_name_H-M   'P 1'
#
loop_
_entity.id
_entity.type
_entity.pdbx_description
1 polymer ?
#
loop_
_entity_poly.entity_id
_entity_poly.type
_entity_poly.pdbx_seq_one_letter_code
_entity_poly.pdbx_strand_id
1 'polypeptide(L)'
;MPVDGRLGDIPAVSLTAQDDGLAVLAYVSTQNRLTYTDAEKFEAFCTHKDFPEVLEQHVARGLPETGFREGYLRYAKALVAIGDGAGSDTDLGMETEFVALDNPYVPNFDGVMDVELLYQGEPRADAQIEVFERAPDGTVAIMTTRTDANGIGAVAVKPEHTYLFDAVVMREPDAATAEADGIVWQSLWAALTFTVR
;
A
#
# COMPACT_ATOMS: atom_id res chain seq x y z
N MET A 1 2.71 13.91 -14.28
CA MET A 1 2.11 15.26 -14.17
C MET A 1 1.21 15.27 -12.95
N PRO A 2 1.35 16.22 -12.01
CA PRO A 2 0.45 16.32 -10.86
C PRO A 2 -0.98 16.66 -11.31
N VAL A 3 -1.98 16.10 -10.63
CA VAL A 3 -3.40 16.35 -10.88
C VAL A 3 -4.02 16.89 -9.60
N ASP A 4 -4.65 18.06 -9.67
CA ASP A 4 -5.34 18.65 -8.53
C ASP A 4 -6.71 17.98 -8.35
N GLY A 5 -6.87 17.21 -7.25
CA GLY A 5 -8.15 16.67 -6.83
C GLY A 5 -8.93 17.65 -5.95
N ARG A 6 -10.27 17.60 -5.98
CA ARG A 6 -11.14 18.36 -5.07
C ARG A 6 -11.90 17.42 -4.14
N LEU A 7 -12.18 17.91 -2.93
CA LEU A 7 -12.98 17.17 -1.96
C LEU A 7 -14.38 16.90 -2.54
N GLY A 8 -14.72 15.62 -2.71
CA GLY A 8 -16.00 15.18 -3.26
C GLY A 8 -15.98 14.81 -4.74
N ASP A 9 -14.83 14.83 -5.42
CA ASP A 9 -14.73 14.42 -6.81
C ASP A 9 -15.03 12.91 -6.98
N ILE A 10 -15.99 12.61 -7.87
CA ILE A 10 -16.32 11.26 -8.35
C ILE A 10 -16.45 11.34 -9.89
N PRO A 11 -15.50 10.79 -10.67
CA PRO A 11 -14.29 10.09 -10.24
C PRO A 11 -13.23 11.04 -9.64
N ALA A 12 -12.36 10.49 -8.78
CA ALA A 12 -11.28 11.25 -8.13
C ALA A 12 -10.26 11.84 -9.13
N VAL A 13 -10.13 11.24 -10.31
CA VAL A 13 -9.31 11.70 -11.43
C VAL A 13 -10.05 11.40 -12.73
N SER A 14 -10.08 12.37 -13.64
CA SER A 14 -10.55 12.19 -15.01
C SER A 14 -9.53 12.82 -15.94
N LEU A 15 -8.82 11.97 -16.70
CA LEU A 15 -7.79 12.38 -17.65
C LEU A 15 -8.12 11.78 -19.01
N THR A 16 -7.96 12.57 -20.06
CA THR A 16 -7.97 12.07 -21.43
C THR A 16 -6.53 11.70 -21.81
N ALA A 17 -6.27 10.41 -21.95
CA ALA A 17 -5.00 9.94 -22.47
C ALA A 17 -4.83 10.32 -23.94
N GLN A 18 -3.62 10.70 -24.33
CA GLN A 18 -3.29 11.07 -25.71
C GLN A 18 -2.61 9.94 -26.48
N ASP A 19 -1.90 9.06 -25.76
CA ASP A 19 -1.12 7.96 -26.31
C ASP A 19 -1.48 6.64 -25.61
N ASP A 20 -1.30 5.53 -26.33
CA ASP A 20 -1.40 4.16 -25.80
C ASP A 20 -0.23 3.87 -24.85
N GLY A 21 -0.47 3.01 -23.86
CA GLY A 21 0.55 2.51 -22.93
C GLY A 21 0.04 2.28 -21.51
N LEU A 22 0.98 2.04 -20.60
CA LEU A 22 0.73 1.89 -19.18
C LEU A 22 0.65 3.26 -18.48
N ALA A 23 -0.53 3.62 -17.98
CA ALA A 23 -0.67 4.72 -17.03
C ALA A 23 -0.47 4.22 -15.60
N VAL A 24 0.40 4.91 -14.87
CA VAL A 24 0.61 4.74 -13.43
C VAL A 24 0.03 5.97 -12.72
N LEU A 25 -1.04 5.75 -11.97
CA LEU A 25 -1.63 6.78 -11.11
C LEU A 25 -1.04 6.64 -9.72
N ALA A 26 -0.43 7.71 -9.19
CA ALA A 26 0.12 7.74 -7.85
C ALA A 26 -0.64 8.72 -6.96
N TYR A 27 -0.85 8.33 -5.70
CA TYR A 27 -1.52 9.13 -4.70
C TYR A 27 -0.77 9.03 -3.36
N VAL A 28 -0.44 10.19 -2.80
CA VAL A 28 0.07 10.32 -1.44
C VAL A 28 -0.93 11.14 -0.63
N SER A 29 -1.45 10.54 0.44
CA SER A 29 -2.39 11.25 1.32
C SER A 29 -1.67 12.27 2.20
N THR A 30 -2.41 13.25 2.70
CA THR A 30 -1.97 14.01 3.87
C THR A 30 -2.02 13.14 5.14
N GLN A 31 -1.42 13.63 6.22
CA GLN A 31 -1.45 12.99 7.54
C GLN A 31 -2.89 12.85 8.04
N ASN A 32 -3.33 11.61 8.22
CA ASN A 32 -4.60 11.28 8.85
C ASN A 32 -4.38 10.79 10.28
N ARG A 33 -5.47 10.64 11.05
CA ARG A 33 -5.41 10.24 12.46
C ARG A 33 -6.46 9.22 12.81
N LEU A 34 -6.06 8.29 13.66
CA LEU A 34 -6.92 7.33 14.32
C LEU A 34 -6.67 7.43 15.83
N THR A 35 -7.73 7.30 16.63
CA THR A 35 -7.60 7.17 18.10
C THR A 35 -8.03 5.76 18.48
N TYR A 36 -7.16 5.03 19.17
CA TYR A 36 -7.46 3.70 19.66
C TYR A 36 -8.23 3.80 20.98
N THR A 37 -9.55 3.72 20.91
CA THR A 37 -10.42 3.71 22.10
C THR A 37 -10.65 2.29 22.65
N ASP A 38 -10.06 1.29 22.01
CA ASP A 38 -10.24 -0.13 22.28
C ASP A 38 -8.89 -0.82 22.03
N ALA A 39 -8.30 -1.37 23.09
CA ALA A 39 -6.96 -1.97 23.05
C ALA A 39 -6.93 -3.21 22.15
N GLU A 40 -8.01 -3.99 22.12
CA GLU A 40 -8.11 -5.20 21.31
C GLU A 40 -7.99 -4.89 19.82
N LYS A 41 -8.43 -3.70 19.38
CA LYS A 41 -8.27 -3.27 17.98
C LYS A 41 -6.81 -2.98 17.62
N PHE A 42 -6.04 -2.43 18.55
CA PHE A 42 -4.62 -2.18 18.31
C PHE A 42 -3.84 -3.49 18.28
N GLU A 43 -4.11 -4.39 19.23
CA GLU A 43 -3.52 -5.72 19.28
C GLU A 43 -3.86 -6.54 18.03
N ALA A 44 -5.13 -6.56 17.63
CA ALA A 44 -5.57 -7.24 16.41
C ALA A 44 -4.92 -6.65 15.17
N PHE A 45 -4.79 -5.32 15.08
CA PHE A 45 -4.10 -4.67 13.97
C PHE A 45 -2.62 -5.06 13.90
N CYS A 46 -1.88 -4.92 15.00
CA CYS A 46 -0.46 -5.26 15.05
C CYS A 46 -0.24 -6.74 14.75
N THR A 47 -1.06 -7.62 15.31
CA THR A 47 -0.97 -9.07 15.04
C THR A 47 -1.27 -9.39 13.58
N HIS A 48 -2.32 -8.81 13.01
CA HIS A 48 -2.73 -9.08 11.63
C HIS A 48 -1.73 -8.54 10.61
N LYS A 49 -1.13 -7.37 10.88
CA LYS A 49 -0.11 -6.75 10.02
C LYS A 49 1.32 -7.20 10.35
N ASP A 50 1.47 -8.18 11.23
CA ASP A 50 2.74 -8.82 11.61
C ASP A 50 3.77 -7.88 12.27
N PHE A 51 3.31 -7.14 13.28
CA PHE A 51 4.08 -6.24 14.14
C PHE A 51 3.96 -6.57 15.65
N PRO A 52 4.17 -7.82 16.10
CA PRO A 52 4.08 -8.15 17.53
C PRO A 52 5.03 -7.31 18.40
N GLU A 53 6.19 -6.91 17.88
CA GLU A 53 7.17 -6.08 18.56
C GLU A 53 6.65 -4.66 18.86
N VAL A 54 5.70 -4.15 18.08
CA VAL A 54 5.10 -2.83 18.32
C VAL A 54 4.30 -2.84 19.62
N LEU A 55 3.66 -3.96 19.96
CA LEU A 55 2.95 -4.12 21.24
C LEU A 55 3.92 -4.10 22.42
N GLU A 56 5.06 -4.79 22.30
CA GLU A 56 6.10 -4.78 23.32
C GLU A 56 6.69 -3.37 23.50
N GLN A 57 6.99 -2.68 22.40
CA GLN A 57 7.48 -1.30 22.41
C GLN A 57 6.45 -0.34 23.02
N HIS A 58 5.16 -0.55 22.75
CA HIS A 58 4.08 0.27 23.30
C HIS A 58 4.11 0.25 24.84
N VAL A 59 4.23 -0.95 25.43
CA VAL A 59 4.34 -1.15 26.88
C VAL A 59 5.65 -0.57 27.41
N ALA A 60 6.78 -0.85 26.75
CA ALA A 60 8.10 -0.37 27.17
C ALA A 60 8.20 1.16 27.18
N ARG A 61 7.49 1.84 26.26
CA ARG A 61 7.40 3.31 26.19
C ARG A 61 6.43 3.89 27.23
N GLY A 62 5.72 3.07 27.99
CA GLY A 62 4.75 3.51 28.99
C GLY A 62 3.54 4.24 28.40
N LEU A 63 3.20 3.92 27.14
CA LEU A 63 2.05 4.50 26.46
C LEU A 63 0.73 3.96 27.05
N PRO A 64 -0.36 4.74 27.02
CA PRO A 64 -1.62 4.32 27.61
C PRO A 64 -2.27 3.22 26.77
N GLU A 65 -2.91 2.24 27.41
CA GLU A 65 -3.58 1.12 26.72
C GLU A 65 -4.67 1.57 25.73
N THR A 66 -5.29 2.73 25.97
CA THR A 66 -6.31 3.33 25.09
C THR A 66 -6.21 4.85 25.11
N GLY A 67 -6.90 5.51 24.17
CA GLY A 67 -6.94 6.96 24.03
C GLY A 67 -5.71 7.57 23.35
N PHE A 68 -4.71 6.75 23.01
CA PHE A 68 -3.57 7.18 22.21
C PHE A 68 -3.93 7.30 20.72
N ARG A 69 -3.09 8.05 20.00
CA ARG A 69 -3.32 8.35 18.58
C ARG A 69 -2.25 7.72 17.71
N GLU A 70 -2.72 7.18 16.60
CA GLU A 70 -1.89 6.84 15.46
C GLU A 70 -2.09 7.87 14.35
N GLY A 71 -0.98 8.27 13.76
CA GLY A 71 -0.98 8.97 12.49
C GLY A 71 -0.83 7.98 11.36
N TYR A 72 -1.58 8.12 10.26
CA TYR A 72 -1.34 7.29 9.09
C TYR A 72 -1.30 8.08 7.77
N LEU A 73 -0.49 7.60 6.84
CA LEU A 73 -0.40 8.08 5.45
C LEU A 73 -0.56 6.91 4.48
N ARG A 74 -1.12 7.19 3.30
CA ARG A 74 -1.26 6.24 2.20
C ARG A 74 -0.40 6.66 1.01
N TYR A 75 0.32 5.69 0.46
CA TYR A 75 1.16 5.77 -0.72
C TYR A 75 0.64 4.72 -1.70
N ALA A 76 -0.32 5.14 -2.53
CA ALA A 76 -1.07 4.23 -3.38
C ALA A 76 -0.69 4.43 -4.85
N LYS A 77 -0.54 3.31 -5.57
CA LYS A 77 -0.47 3.28 -7.03
C LYS A 77 -1.61 2.48 -7.62
N ALA A 78 -2.03 2.88 -8.82
CA ALA A 78 -2.90 2.09 -9.67
C ALA A 78 -2.31 1.98 -11.08
N LEU A 79 -2.26 0.77 -11.60
CA LEU A 79 -1.86 0.49 -12.98
C LEU A 79 -3.12 0.47 -13.86
N VAL A 80 -3.06 1.17 -15.00
CA VAL A 80 -4.16 1.27 -15.95
C VAL A 80 -3.63 1.16 -17.36
N ALA A 81 -4.03 0.12 -18.09
CA ALA A 81 -3.72 0.00 -19.51
C ALA A 81 -4.62 0.90 -20.38
N ILE A 82 -3.98 1.81 -21.12
CA ILE A 82 -4.57 2.61 -22.18
C ILE A 82 -4.17 1.97 -23.52
N GLY A 83 -5.14 1.66 -24.38
CA GLY A 83 -4.87 0.95 -25.63
C GLY A 83 -4.16 -0.39 -25.39
N ASP A 84 -2.97 -0.55 -25.96
CA ASP A 84 -2.14 -1.76 -25.82
C ASP A 84 -1.59 -2.00 -24.41
N GLY A 85 -1.61 -0.99 -23.52
CA GLY A 85 -1.12 -1.11 -22.16
C GLY A 85 0.39 -1.33 -22.01
N ALA A 86 1.17 -1.15 -23.09
CA ALA A 86 2.61 -1.38 -23.08
C ALA A 86 3.35 -0.35 -22.20
N GLY A 87 4.41 -0.81 -21.53
CA GLY A 87 5.21 0.02 -20.62
C GLY A 87 5.54 -0.71 -19.33
N SER A 88 6.09 0.03 -18.38
CA SER A 88 6.49 -0.48 -17.07
C SER A 88 6.22 0.57 -16.00
N ASP A 89 5.99 0.10 -14.78
CA ASP A 89 6.02 0.97 -13.60
C ASP A 89 7.47 1.32 -13.23
N THR A 90 7.64 2.35 -12.41
CA THR A 90 8.94 2.81 -11.92
C THR A 90 8.81 3.28 -10.48
N ASP A 91 9.92 3.25 -9.75
CA ASP A 91 10.04 3.93 -8.46
C ASP A 91 9.76 5.44 -8.60
N LEU A 92 8.81 5.95 -7.81
CA LEU A 92 8.42 7.36 -7.77
C LEU A 92 9.01 8.10 -6.56
N GLY A 93 9.80 7.42 -5.72
CA GLY A 93 10.45 7.97 -4.54
C GLY A 93 9.49 8.20 -3.37
N MET A 94 8.40 7.43 -3.28
CA MET A 94 7.50 7.49 -2.13
C MET A 94 8.15 6.90 -0.87
N GLU A 95 7.73 7.37 0.31
CA GLU A 95 8.32 6.94 1.59
C GLU A 95 8.20 5.42 1.80
N THR A 96 7.08 4.83 1.39
CA THR A 96 6.96 3.38 1.17
C THR A 96 6.22 3.16 -0.15
N GLU A 97 6.67 2.19 -0.94
CA GLU A 97 6.23 2.06 -2.33
C GLU A 97 6.24 0.60 -2.78
N PHE A 98 5.21 0.20 -3.51
CA PHE A 98 5.29 -0.97 -4.38
C PHE A 98 5.74 -0.52 -5.76
N VAL A 99 6.75 -1.16 -6.35
CA VAL A 99 7.11 -1.01 -7.76
C VAL A 99 6.73 -2.31 -8.46
N ALA A 100 5.82 -2.22 -9.44
CA ALA A 100 5.49 -3.36 -10.28
C ALA A 100 6.64 -3.68 -11.22
N LEU A 101 7.22 -4.88 -11.09
CA LEU A 101 8.29 -5.36 -11.96
C LEU A 101 7.70 -5.96 -13.25
N ASP A 102 6.49 -6.52 -13.15
CA ASP A 102 5.73 -7.02 -14.28
C ASP A 102 4.59 -6.08 -14.71
N ASN A 103 4.16 -6.24 -15.95
CA ASN A 103 3.00 -5.57 -16.51
C ASN A 103 1.91 -6.62 -16.83
N PRO A 104 0.78 -6.64 -16.10
CA PRO A 104 -0.26 -7.66 -16.29
C PRO A 104 -1.08 -7.47 -17.58
N TYR A 105 -0.75 -6.48 -18.41
CA TYR A 105 -1.47 -6.14 -19.64
C TYR A 105 -0.74 -6.58 -20.92
N VAL A 106 0.50 -7.05 -20.83
CA VAL A 106 1.27 -7.47 -22.01
C VAL A 106 0.96 -8.91 -22.41
N PRO A 107 1.02 -9.27 -23.72
CA PRO A 107 0.61 -10.60 -24.20
C PRO A 107 1.42 -11.78 -23.64
N ASN A 108 2.63 -11.54 -23.13
CA ASN A 108 3.54 -12.55 -22.61
C ASN A 108 3.61 -12.56 -21.07
N PHE A 109 2.66 -11.92 -20.39
CA PHE A 109 2.52 -12.03 -18.95
C PHE A 109 2.25 -13.49 -18.55
N ASP A 110 3.02 -14.02 -17.62
CA ASP A 110 3.02 -15.45 -17.27
C ASP A 110 2.03 -15.82 -16.15
N GLY A 111 1.31 -14.82 -15.61
CA GLY A 111 0.36 -14.98 -14.52
C GLY A 111 0.98 -14.83 -13.13
N VAL A 112 2.24 -14.45 -13.02
CA VAL A 112 2.88 -14.05 -11.77
C VAL A 112 3.13 -12.55 -11.81
N MET A 113 2.63 -11.83 -10.81
CA MET A 113 2.90 -10.41 -10.63
C MET A 113 4.05 -10.27 -9.63
N ASP A 114 5.25 -9.97 -10.12
CA ASP A 114 6.38 -9.61 -9.29
C ASP A 114 6.32 -8.11 -8.95
N VAL A 115 6.52 -7.81 -7.65
CA VAL A 115 6.57 -6.45 -7.12
C VAL A 115 7.76 -6.29 -6.19
N GLU A 116 8.44 -5.15 -6.28
CA GLU A 116 9.43 -4.74 -5.29
C GLU A 116 8.75 -3.83 -4.26
N LEU A 117 8.96 -4.09 -2.97
CA LEU A 117 8.45 -3.26 -1.89
C LEU A 117 9.60 -2.47 -1.28
N LEU A 118 9.48 -1.14 -1.31
CA LEU A 118 10.47 -0.19 -0.82
C LEU A 118 9.99 0.52 0.44
N TYR A 119 10.95 0.91 1.29
CA TYR A 119 10.78 1.89 2.35
C TYR A 119 12.01 2.78 2.39
N GLN A 120 11.80 4.08 2.25
CA GLN A 120 12.86 5.10 2.17
C GLN A 120 13.87 4.84 1.04
N GLY A 121 13.37 4.31 -0.08
CA GLY A 121 14.18 3.94 -1.26
C GLY A 121 14.96 2.63 -1.11
N GLU A 122 14.84 1.93 0.02
CA GLU A 122 15.54 0.67 0.27
C GLU A 122 14.59 -0.53 0.21
N PRO A 123 15.03 -1.69 -0.32
CA PRO A 123 14.21 -2.89 -0.35
C PRO A 123 13.81 -3.39 1.04
N ARG A 124 12.53 -3.71 1.20
CA ARG A 124 11.97 -4.26 2.45
C ARG A 124 11.97 -5.78 2.41
N ALA A 125 13.07 -6.37 2.86
CA ALA A 125 13.15 -7.81 3.02
C ALA A 125 12.22 -8.34 4.12
N ASP A 126 11.71 -9.56 3.92
CA ASP A 126 10.85 -10.25 4.89
C ASP A 126 9.73 -9.33 5.41
N ALA A 127 9.01 -8.70 4.49
CA ALA A 127 7.82 -7.90 4.77
C ALA A 127 6.56 -8.63 4.30
N GLN A 128 5.50 -8.58 5.11
CA GLN A 128 4.19 -9.11 4.74
C GLN A 128 3.55 -8.23 3.65
N ILE A 129 3.08 -8.88 2.58
CA ILE A 129 2.17 -8.31 1.59
C ILE A 129 0.83 -9.00 1.78
N GLU A 130 -0.22 -8.23 2.07
CA GLU A 130 -1.60 -8.69 2.03
C GLU A 130 -2.17 -8.46 0.63
N VAL A 131 -2.80 -9.49 0.07
CA VAL A 131 -3.37 -9.48 -1.27
C VAL A 131 -4.87 -9.65 -1.16
N PHE A 132 -5.61 -8.70 -1.72
CA PHE A 132 -7.05 -8.78 -1.92
C PHE A 132 -7.29 -9.14 -3.38
N GLU A 133 -7.77 -10.36 -3.64
CA GLU A 133 -8.17 -10.84 -4.95
C GLU A 133 -9.68 -10.67 -5.09
N ARG A 134 -10.13 -9.88 -6.07
CA ARG A 134 -11.56 -9.71 -6.39
C ARG A 134 -11.90 -10.35 -7.73
N ALA A 135 -12.80 -11.33 -7.68
CA ALA A 135 -13.32 -12.03 -8.85
C ALA A 135 -14.33 -11.18 -9.65
N PRO A 136 -14.62 -11.53 -10.93
CA PRO A 136 -15.61 -10.83 -11.75
C PRO A 136 -17.02 -10.77 -11.15
N ASP A 137 -17.38 -11.74 -10.31
CA ASP A 137 -18.67 -11.79 -9.60
C ASP A 137 -18.71 -10.92 -8.33
N GLY A 138 -17.59 -10.28 -7.98
CA GLY A 138 -17.43 -9.42 -6.81
C GLY A 138 -16.95 -10.14 -5.55
N THR A 139 -16.77 -11.47 -5.56
CA THR A 139 -16.22 -12.22 -4.43
C THR A 139 -14.78 -11.78 -4.14
N VAL A 140 -14.44 -11.59 -2.87
CA VAL A 140 -13.10 -11.20 -2.42
C VAL A 140 -12.45 -12.33 -1.62
N ALA A 141 -11.26 -12.75 -2.04
CA ALA A 141 -10.36 -13.59 -1.26
C ALA A 141 -9.20 -12.76 -0.72
N ILE A 142 -8.74 -13.09 0.48
CA ILE A 142 -7.60 -12.43 1.15
C ILE A 142 -6.55 -13.49 1.45
N MET A 143 -5.30 -13.19 1.10
CA MET A 143 -4.15 -14.04 1.38
C MET A 143 -2.95 -13.16 1.70
N THR A 144 -1.92 -13.74 2.30
CA THR A 144 -0.66 -13.06 2.56
C THR A 144 0.48 -13.77 1.86
N THR A 145 1.47 -12.99 1.42
CA THR A 145 2.79 -13.48 0.98
C THR A 145 3.86 -12.63 1.65
N ARG A 146 5.13 -12.99 1.46
CA ARG A 146 6.27 -12.26 2.03
C ARG A 146 7.30 -11.94 0.95
N THR A 147 7.94 -10.78 1.09
CA THR A 147 9.05 -10.38 0.23
C THR A 147 10.31 -11.18 0.54
N ASP A 148 11.14 -11.40 -0.48
CA ASP A 148 12.44 -12.03 -0.34
C ASP A 148 13.51 -11.06 0.21
N ALA A 149 14.78 -11.49 0.22
CA ALA A 149 15.90 -10.67 0.70
C ALA A 149 16.16 -9.38 -0.11
N ASN A 150 15.64 -9.30 -1.33
CA ASN A 150 15.72 -8.13 -2.21
C ASN A 150 14.41 -7.32 -2.19
N GLY A 151 13.52 -7.57 -1.24
CA GLY A 151 12.23 -6.88 -1.17
C GLY A 151 11.23 -7.28 -2.27
N ILE A 152 11.45 -8.39 -2.97
CA ILE A 152 10.60 -8.83 -4.07
C ILE A 152 9.53 -9.80 -3.57
N GLY A 153 8.26 -9.51 -3.84
CA GLY A 153 7.13 -10.40 -3.65
C GLY A 153 6.59 -10.91 -4.99
N ALA A 154 6.40 -12.23 -5.09
CA ALA A 154 5.82 -12.89 -6.25
C ALA A 154 4.39 -13.36 -5.94
N VAL A 155 3.40 -12.90 -6.70
CA VAL A 155 1.98 -13.24 -6.48
C VAL A 155 1.38 -13.85 -7.74
N ALA A 156 0.93 -15.11 -7.65
CA ALA A 156 0.15 -15.71 -8.73
C ALA A 156 -1.23 -15.02 -8.83
N VAL A 157 -1.55 -14.52 -10.02
CA VAL A 157 -2.78 -13.79 -10.30
C VAL A 157 -3.60 -14.45 -11.40
N LYS A 158 -4.90 -14.15 -11.43
CA LYS A 158 -5.87 -14.76 -12.34
C LYS A 158 -6.38 -13.74 -13.35
N PRO A 159 -6.62 -14.13 -14.61
CA PRO A 159 -7.28 -13.29 -15.60
C PRO A 159 -8.64 -12.78 -15.11
N GLU A 160 -9.04 -11.60 -15.58
CA GLU A 160 -10.31 -10.92 -15.28
C GLU A 160 -10.50 -10.53 -13.80
N HIS A 161 -9.51 -10.74 -12.93
CA HIS A 161 -9.58 -10.33 -11.53
C HIS A 161 -9.02 -8.92 -11.33
N THR A 162 -9.48 -8.27 -10.26
CA THR A 162 -8.86 -7.05 -9.74
C THR A 162 -8.11 -7.37 -8.46
N TYR A 163 -6.90 -6.83 -8.31
CA TYR A 163 -6.06 -7.01 -7.14
C TYR A 163 -5.81 -5.68 -6.43
N LEU A 164 -5.75 -5.74 -5.10
CA LEU A 164 -5.13 -4.72 -4.26
C LEU A 164 -4.06 -5.41 -3.43
N PHE A 165 -2.81 -5.00 -3.58
CA PHE A 165 -1.72 -5.38 -2.70
C PHE A 165 -1.55 -4.29 -1.65
N ASP A 166 -1.36 -4.70 -0.40
CA ASP A 166 -1.21 -3.83 0.76
C ASP A 166 0.01 -4.26 1.57
N ALA A 167 0.85 -3.30 1.96
CA ALA A 167 1.92 -3.51 2.91
C ALA A 167 2.08 -2.28 3.81
N VAL A 168 2.33 -2.52 5.08
CA VAL A 168 2.37 -1.47 6.10
C VAL A 168 3.79 -1.33 6.65
N VAL A 169 4.21 -0.11 6.95
CA VAL A 169 5.31 0.20 7.89
C VAL A 169 4.68 0.71 9.16
N MET A 170 5.09 0.20 10.31
CA MET A 170 4.74 0.77 11.61
C MET A 170 6.01 1.32 12.27
N ARG A 171 5.98 2.58 12.70
CA ARG A 171 7.15 3.26 13.29
C ARG A 171 6.75 4.28 14.35
N GLU A 172 7.71 4.71 15.15
CA GLU A 172 7.55 5.93 15.94
C GLU A 172 7.47 7.16 15.02
N PRO A 173 6.60 8.14 15.32
CA PRO A 173 6.55 9.40 14.57
C PRO A 173 7.81 10.23 14.81
N ASP A 174 8.15 11.11 13.86
CA ASP A 174 9.11 12.18 14.14
C ASP A 174 8.59 13.15 15.22
N ALA A 175 9.50 13.94 15.81
CA ALA A 175 9.17 14.83 16.92
C ALA A 175 8.08 15.87 16.55
N ALA A 176 8.12 16.40 15.32
CA ALA A 176 7.15 17.40 14.88
C ALA A 176 5.73 16.81 14.77
N THR A 177 5.62 15.60 14.22
CA THR A 177 4.37 14.86 14.10
C THR A 177 3.85 14.43 15.47
N ALA A 178 4.73 13.98 16.36
CA ALA A 178 4.37 13.62 17.72
C ALA A 178 3.77 14.80 18.50
N GLU A 179 4.45 15.96 18.47
CA GLU A 179 4.09 17.15 19.23
C GLU A 179 2.81 17.83 18.72
N ALA A 180 2.68 18.00 17.40
CA ALA A 180 1.53 18.70 16.83
C ALA A 180 0.20 18.00 17.18
N ASP A 181 0.24 16.68 17.27
CA ASP A 181 -0.95 15.86 17.09
C ASP A 181 -1.23 14.87 18.22
N GLY A 182 -0.28 14.75 19.16
CA GLY A 182 -0.29 13.71 20.19
C GLY A 182 -0.21 12.31 19.59
N ILE A 183 0.39 12.18 18.42
CA ILE A 183 0.59 10.91 17.73
C ILE A 183 1.75 10.18 18.41
N VAL A 184 1.56 8.90 18.73
CA VAL A 184 2.60 8.08 19.38
C VAL A 184 3.09 6.93 18.49
N TRP A 185 2.34 6.64 17.43
CA TRP A 185 2.65 5.68 16.38
C TRP A 185 2.33 6.25 15.00
N GLN A 186 3.11 5.92 14.00
CA GLN A 186 2.86 6.28 12.61
C GLN A 186 2.84 5.03 11.73
N SER A 187 1.76 4.85 10.97
CA SER A 187 1.66 3.80 9.96
C SER A 187 1.72 4.37 8.54
N LEU A 188 2.50 3.73 7.67
CA LEU A 188 2.63 4.10 6.26
C LEU A 188 2.13 2.93 5.42
N TRP A 189 1.18 3.20 4.54
CA TRP A 189 0.47 2.18 3.78
C TRP A 189 0.89 2.25 2.32
N ALA A 190 1.71 1.31 1.87
CA ALA A 190 1.96 1.08 0.45
C ALA A 190 0.79 0.28 -0.12
N ALA A 191 0.23 0.75 -1.25
CA ALA A 191 -0.86 0.05 -1.93
C ALA A 191 -0.62 0.01 -3.43
N LEU A 192 -0.92 -1.12 -4.07
CA LEU A 192 -0.89 -1.26 -5.53
C LEU A 192 -2.18 -1.91 -6.01
N THR A 193 -2.90 -1.23 -6.90
CA THR A 193 -4.14 -1.74 -7.49
C THR A 193 -3.98 -1.96 -8.99
N PHE A 194 -4.43 -3.09 -9.50
CA PHE A 194 -4.43 -3.39 -10.93
C PHE A 194 -5.49 -4.44 -11.27
N THR A 195 -5.76 -4.59 -12.56
CA THR A 195 -6.56 -5.69 -13.10
C THR A 195 -5.66 -6.57 -13.96
N VAL A 196 -6.03 -7.84 -14.10
CA VAL A 196 -5.39 -8.74 -15.05
C VAL A 196 -6.33 -8.93 -16.24
N ARG A 197 -5.82 -8.81 -17.46
CA ARG A 197 -6.59 -9.00 -18.69
C ARG A 197 -6.50 -10.43 -19.21
#